data_AF-A0AA96J1F8-F1
#
_entry.id   AF-A0AA96J1F8-F1
#
_cell.length_a   1.000
_cell.length_b   1.000
_cell.length_c   1.000
_cell.angle_alpha   90.00
_cell.angle_beta   90.00
_cell.angle_gamma   90.00
#
_symmetry.space_group_name_H-M   'P 1'
#
loop_
_entity.id
_entity.type
_entity.pdbx_description
1 polymer ?
#
loop_
_entity_poly.entity_id
_entity_poly.type
_entity_poly.pdbx_seq_one_letter_code
_entity_poly.pdbx_strand_id
1 'polypeptide(L)'
;MGIFNSHEKKVLVELRKKSEDISNEISKEINEFFDDLKSDYDESKVVINEFSSFIDELENKLSPEEIKKLHSFSTRLAKVKRCAKKGVEAMRELARDQKKATRETIREYEEYLYV
;
A
#
# COMPACT_ATOMS: atom_id res chain seq x y z
N MET A 1 13.25 -2.44 41.21
CA MET A 1 13.75 -3.70 40.64
C MET A 1 13.02 -4.87 41.25
N GLY A 2 12.24 -5.59 40.45
CA GLY A 2 11.62 -6.86 40.81
C GLY A 2 10.15 -6.80 41.23
N ILE A 3 9.24 -6.50 40.30
CA ILE A 3 7.78 -6.69 40.52
C ILE A 3 7.28 -7.98 39.83
N PHE A 4 7.97 -8.49 38.80
CA PHE A 4 7.52 -9.69 38.10
C PHE A 4 8.10 -10.99 38.65
N ASN A 5 7.22 -11.94 38.98
CA ASN A 5 7.59 -13.33 39.29
C ASN A 5 7.99 -14.09 38.00
N SER A 6 8.65 -15.25 38.15
CA SER A 6 9.13 -16.08 37.01
C SER A 6 8.03 -16.43 36.00
N HIS A 7 6.79 -16.58 36.47
CA HIS A 7 5.64 -16.87 35.63
C HIS A 7 5.24 -15.66 34.78
N GLU A 8 5.13 -14.48 35.38
CA GLU A 8 4.80 -13.22 34.68
C GLU A 8 5.85 -12.86 33.62
N LYS A 9 7.13 -13.11 33.89
CA LYS A 9 8.19 -12.95 32.87
C LYS A 9 8.00 -13.89 31.68
N LYS A 10 7.61 -15.15 31.90
CA LYS A 10 7.31 -16.09 30.81
C LYS A 10 6.10 -15.63 29.99
N VAL A 11 5.03 -15.19 30.67
CA VAL A 11 3.83 -14.65 30.01
C VAL A 11 4.17 -13.44 29.16
N LEU A 12 5.00 -12.51 29.66
CA LEU A 12 5.46 -11.34 28.89
C LEU A 12 6.28 -11.73 27.65
N VAL A 13 7.18 -12.71 27.77
CA VAL A 13 7.97 -13.22 26.63
C VAL A 13 7.06 -13.85 25.57
N GLU A 14 6.07 -14.65 25.99
CA GLU A 14 5.10 -15.25 25.08
C GLU A 14 4.22 -14.19 24.38
N LEU A 15 3.78 -13.17 25.13
CA LEU A 15 3.03 -12.04 24.58
C LEU A 15 3.85 -11.24 23.57
N ARG A 16 5.11 -10.94 23.89
CA ARG A 16 6.05 -10.29 22.96
C ARG A 16 6.16 -11.10 21.67
N LYS A 17 6.45 -12.41 21.78
CA LYS A 17 6.62 -13.27 20.61
C LYS A 17 5.36 -13.30 19.73
N LYS A 18 4.19 -13.47 20.35
CA LYS A 18 2.92 -13.46 19.63
C LYS A 18 2.64 -12.12 18.95
N SER A 19 2.96 -11.01 19.62
CA SER A 19 2.83 -9.66 19.04
C SER A 19 3.77 -9.45 17.86
N GLU A 20 5.02 -9.88 17.97
CA GLU A 20 5.99 -9.85 16.87
C GLU A 20 5.53 -10.69 15.68
N ASP A 21 5.07 -11.93 15.92
CA ASP A 21 4.58 -12.84 14.88
C ASP A 21 3.41 -12.21 14.10
N ILE A 22 2.39 -11.73 14.81
CA ILE A 22 1.22 -11.05 14.21
C ILE A 22 1.66 -9.81 13.43
N SER A 23 2.56 -9.01 14.00
CA SER A 23 2.99 -7.77 13.35
C SER A 23 3.80 -8.03 12.09
N ASN A 24 4.58 -9.12 12.06
CA ASN A 24 5.33 -9.55 10.88
C ASN A 24 4.38 -10.07 9.79
N GLU A 25 3.33 -10.81 10.17
CA GLU A 25 2.28 -11.28 9.25
C GLU A 25 1.54 -10.11 8.60
N ILE A 26 1.07 -9.15 9.41
CA ILE A 26 0.43 -7.92 8.91
C ILE A 26 1.38 -7.17 7.98
N SER A 27 2.66 -7.04 8.35
CA SER A 27 3.64 -6.36 7.49
C SER A 27 3.83 -7.08 6.16
N LYS A 28 3.80 -8.41 6.16
CA LYS A 28 3.88 -9.22 4.94
C LYS A 28 2.67 -8.98 4.05
N GLU A 29 1.46 -9.10 4.60
CA GLU A 29 0.21 -8.86 3.85
C GLU A 29 0.15 -7.45 3.25
N ILE A 30 0.50 -6.42 4.02
CA ILE A 30 0.53 -5.04 3.52
C ILE A 30 1.50 -4.90 2.34
N ASN A 31 2.67 -5.54 2.40
CA ASN A 31 3.65 -5.47 1.31
C ASN A 31 3.17 -6.23 0.07
N GLU A 32 2.56 -7.41 0.23
CA GLU A 32 1.96 -8.17 -0.88
C GLU A 32 0.88 -7.34 -1.58
N PHE A 33 -0.07 -6.77 -0.83
CA PHE A 33 -1.09 -5.89 -1.41
C PHE A 33 -0.51 -4.62 -2.05
N PHE A 34 0.57 -4.06 -1.48
CA PHE A 34 1.24 -2.92 -2.06
C PHE A 34 1.88 -3.25 -3.41
N ASP A 35 2.59 -4.38 -3.48
CA ASP A 35 3.27 -4.83 -4.69
C ASP A 35 2.27 -5.17 -5.80
N ASP A 36 1.17 -5.87 -5.48
CA ASP A 36 0.09 -6.17 -6.41
C ASP A 36 -0.55 -4.88 -6.96
N LEU A 37 -0.98 -3.99 -6.07
CA LEU A 37 -1.63 -2.73 -6.46
C LEU A 37 -0.70 -1.83 -7.30
N LYS A 38 0.60 -1.86 -7.00
CA LYS A 38 1.60 -1.12 -7.75
C LYS A 38 1.81 -1.73 -9.14
N SER A 39 1.86 -3.05 -9.25
CA SER A 39 1.95 -3.75 -10.53
C SER A 39 0.76 -3.40 -11.44
N ASP A 40 -0.46 -3.55 -10.92
CA ASP A 40 -1.70 -3.21 -11.63
C ASP A 40 -1.73 -1.74 -12.09
N TYR A 41 -1.24 -0.83 -11.24
CA TYR A 41 -1.13 0.58 -11.56
C TYR A 41 -0.12 0.84 -12.68
N ASP A 42 1.05 0.21 -12.63
CA ASP A 42 2.10 0.39 -13.62
C ASP A 42 1.68 -0.17 -14.99
N GLU A 43 0.99 -1.31 -15.03
CA GLU A 43 0.36 -1.85 -16.25
C GLU A 43 -0.71 -0.92 -16.81
N SER A 44 -1.66 -0.48 -15.96
CA SER A 44 -2.73 0.45 -16.34
C SER A 44 -2.18 1.78 -16.87
N LYS A 45 -1.03 2.23 -16.34
CA LYS A 45 -0.37 3.46 -16.77
C LYS A 45 0.11 3.36 -18.21
N VAL A 46 0.63 2.21 -18.64
CA VAL A 46 1.07 1.95 -20.03
C VAL A 46 -0.12 1.99 -20.97
N VAL A 47 -1.18 1.24 -20.67
CA VAL A 47 -2.39 1.15 -21.49
C VAL A 47 -3.04 2.53 -21.70
N ILE A 48 -3.10 3.37 -20.67
CA ILE A 48 -3.67 4.71 -20.79
C ILE A 48 -2.82 5.62 -21.69
N ASN A 49 -1.50 5.47 -21.66
CA ASN A 49 -0.62 6.23 -22.53
C ASN A 49 -0.79 5.77 -23.99
N GLU A 50 -0.82 4.46 -24.25
CA GLU A 50 -1.09 3.89 -25.57
C GLU A 50 -2.45 4.34 -26.12
N PHE A 51 -3.49 4.30 -25.28
CA PHE A 51 -4.82 4.77 -25.65
C PHE A 51 -4.85 6.26 -26.02
N SER A 52 -4.05 7.08 -25.33
CA SER A 52 -3.96 8.51 -25.64
C SER A 52 -3.30 8.73 -27.01
N SER A 53 -2.17 8.05 -27.28
CA SER A 53 -1.52 8.08 -28.60
C SER A 53 -2.43 7.58 -29.73
N PHE A 54 -3.22 6.53 -29.47
CA PHE A 54 -4.19 6.02 -30.43
C PHE A 54 -5.30 7.03 -30.75
N ILE A 55 -5.77 7.81 -29.76
CA ILE A 55 -6.73 8.89 -30.02
C ILE A 55 -6.11 9.95 -30.91
N ASP A 56 -4.87 10.36 -30.66
CA ASP A 56 -4.17 11.38 -31.44
C ASP A 56 -4.02 10.95 -32.92
N GLU A 57 -3.81 9.66 -33.19
CA GLU A 57 -3.78 9.11 -34.56
C GLU A 57 -5.14 9.11 -35.27
N LEU A 58 -6.24 9.09 -34.50
CA LEU A 58 -7.61 9.08 -35.00
C LEU A 58 -8.20 10.48 -35.18
N GLU A 59 -7.53 11.52 -34.68
CA GLU A 59 -8.02 12.91 -34.66
C GLU A 59 -8.34 13.46 -36.07
N ASN A 60 -7.68 12.92 -37.11
CA ASN A 60 -7.94 13.31 -38.51
C ASN A 60 -8.86 12.34 -39.28
N LYS A 61 -9.33 11.26 -38.65
CA LYS A 61 -10.12 10.19 -39.28
C LYS A 61 -11.56 10.13 -38.80
N LEU A 62 -11.87 10.79 -37.68
CA LEU A 62 -13.17 10.75 -37.02
C LEU A 62 -13.91 12.09 -37.13
N SER A 63 -15.21 12.05 -36.90
CA SER A 63 -16.00 13.28 -36.79
C SER A 63 -15.62 14.07 -35.52
N PRO A 64 -15.81 15.40 -35.52
CA PRO A 64 -15.54 16.23 -34.33
C PRO A 64 -16.31 15.80 -33.08
N GLU A 65 -17.50 15.20 -33.23
CA GLU A 65 -18.28 14.69 -32.09
C GLU A 65 -17.70 13.40 -31.50
N GLU A 66 -17.20 12.50 -32.34
CA GLU A 66 -16.55 11.26 -31.90
C GLU A 66 -15.23 11.55 -31.18
N ILE A 67 -14.45 12.50 -31.68
CA ILE A 67 -13.21 12.98 -31.05
C ILE A 67 -13.50 13.57 -29.67
N LYS A 68 -14.54 14.41 -29.55
CA LYS A 68 -14.97 14.95 -28.25
C LYS A 68 -15.36 13.86 -27.26
N LYS A 69 -16.07 12.81 -27.70
CA LYS A 69 -16.42 11.66 -26.84
C LYS A 69 -15.17 10.90 -26.39
N LEU A 70 -14.20 10.68 -27.29
CA LEU A 70 -12.93 10.01 -26.98
C LEU A 70 -12.09 10.79 -25.97
N HIS A 71 -11.93 12.10 -26.14
CA HIS A 71 -11.19 12.92 -25.16
C HIS A 71 -11.90 12.97 -23.80
N SER A 72 -13.23 13.02 -23.77
CA SER A 72 -14.01 12.95 -22.52
C SER A 72 -13.77 11.61 -21.81
N PHE A 73 -13.75 10.51 -22.55
CA PHE A 73 -13.45 9.19 -22.01
C PHE A 73 -12.01 9.08 -21.51
N SER A 74 -11.03 9.54 -22.29
CA SER A 74 -9.61 9.61 -21.88
C SER A 74 -9.42 10.42 -20.59
N THR A 75 -10.11 11.56 -20.47
CA THR A 75 -10.09 12.38 -19.24
C THR A 75 -10.64 11.63 -18.03
N ARG A 76 -11.71 10.84 -18.21
CA ARG A 76 -12.27 10.00 -17.13
C ARG A 76 -11.31 8.86 -16.75
N LEU A 77 -10.67 8.22 -17.72
CA LEU A 77 -9.63 7.21 -17.51
C LEU A 77 -8.44 7.78 -16.72
N ALA A 78 -7.99 9.00 -17.06
CA ALA A 78 -6.93 9.68 -16.33
C ALA A 78 -7.30 9.92 -14.84
N LYS A 79 -8.58 10.19 -14.54
CA LYS A 79 -9.06 10.29 -13.15
C LYS A 79 -8.99 8.94 -12.42
N VAL A 80 -9.34 7.84 -13.09
CA VAL A 80 -9.24 6.48 -12.53
C VAL A 80 -7.78 6.14 -12.21
N LYS A 81 -6.85 6.40 -13.14
CA LYS A 81 -5.40 6.27 -12.92
C LYS A 81 -4.92 7.08 -11.72
N ARG A 82 -5.41 8.32 -11.56
CA ARG A 82 -5.06 9.16 -10.41
C ARG A 82 -5.59 8.59 -9.10
N CYS A 83 -6.77 7.97 -9.11
CA CYS A 83 -7.31 7.26 -7.95
C CYS A 83 -6.43 6.07 -7.57
N ALA A 84 -6.06 5.23 -8.55
CA ALA A 84 -5.17 4.10 -8.35
C ALA A 84 -3.81 4.53 -7.77
N LYS A 85 -3.21 5.60 -8.31
CA LYS A 85 -1.97 6.19 -7.77
C LYS A 85 -2.08 6.53 -6.28
N LYS A 86 -3.20 7.16 -5.87
CA LYS A 86 -3.44 7.48 -4.44
C LYS A 86 -3.56 6.23 -3.59
N GLY A 87 -4.17 5.16 -4.11
CA GLY A 87 -4.22 3.86 -3.44
C GLY A 87 -2.82 3.29 -3.17
N VAL A 88 -1.95 3.30 -4.18
CA VAL A 88 -0.54 2.88 -4.06
C VAL A 88 0.19 3.73 -3.01
N GLU A 89 0.02 5.06 -3.04
CA GLU A 89 0.62 5.96 -2.05
C GLU A 89 0.10 5.69 -0.63
N ALA A 90 -1.20 5.47 -0.45
CA ALA A 90 -1.79 5.14 0.85
C ALA A 90 -1.26 3.81 1.40
N MET A 91 -1.16 2.77 0.56
CA MET A 91 -0.60 1.47 0.94
C MET A 91 0.87 1.58 1.34
N ARG A 92 1.65 2.43 0.64
CA ARG A 92 3.04 2.70 1.00
C ARG A 92 3.17 3.34 2.38
N GLU A 93 2.31 4.29 2.70
CA GLU A 93 2.31 4.93 4.03
C GLU A 93 1.86 3.95 5.11
N LEU A 94 0.84 3.14 4.86
CA LEU A 94 0.42 2.06 5.78
C LEU A 94 1.58 1.08 6.09
N ALA A 95 2.34 0.68 5.08
CA ALA A 95 3.51 -0.18 5.27
C ALA A 95 4.57 0.46 6.16
N ARG A 96 4.79 1.78 6.01
CA ARG A 96 5.73 2.55 6.83
C ARG A 96 5.26 2.68 8.26
N ASP A 97 4.01 3.02 8.45
CA ASP A 97 3.39 3.20 9.76
C ASP A 97 3.37 1.89 10.54
N GLN A 98 3.00 0.78 9.88
CA GLN A 98 3.05 -0.55 10.49
C GLN A 98 4.47 -0.88 10.96
N LYS A 99 5.48 -0.71 10.09
CA LYS A 99 6.88 -0.97 10.44
C LYS A 99 7.37 -0.12 11.61
N LYS A 100 6.90 1.13 11.70
CA LYS A 100 7.22 2.02 12.81
C LYS A 100 6.56 1.52 14.11
N ALA A 101 5.26 1.23 14.07
CA ALA A 101 4.52 0.70 15.21
C ALA A 101 5.14 -0.59 15.74
N THR A 102 5.50 -1.54 14.87
CA THR A 102 6.19 -2.79 15.26
C THR A 102 7.46 -2.52 16.05
N ARG A 103 8.28 -1.56 15.60
CA ARG A 103 9.54 -1.23 16.28
C ARG A 103 9.32 -0.58 17.64
N GLU A 104 8.32 0.29 17.74
CA GLU A 104 7.94 0.93 19.01
C GLU A 104 7.43 -0.12 20.00
N THR A 105 6.54 -1.02 19.57
CA THR A 105 6.05 -2.13 20.39
C THR A 105 7.16 -3.07 20.87
N ILE A 106 8.11 -3.44 20.00
CA ILE A 106 9.26 -4.27 20.39
C ILE A 106 10.09 -3.57 21.47
N ARG A 107 10.36 -2.27 21.28
CA ARG A 107 11.12 -1.47 22.25
C ARG A 107 10.42 -1.40 23.60
N GLU A 108 9.11 -1.19 23.62
CA GLU A 108 8.31 -1.19 24.85
C GLU A 108 8.45 -2.54 25.59
N TYR A 109 8.33 -3.66 24.88
CA TYR A 109 8.54 -4.97 25.49
C TYR A 109 9.96 -5.15 26.06
N GLU A 110 10.98 -4.64 25.39
CA GLU A 110 12.37 -4.67 25.90
C GLU A 110 12.53 -3.83 27.16
N GLU A 111 11.95 -2.64 27.20
CA GLU A 111 11.93 -1.79 28.40
C GLU A 111 11.21 -2.50 29.57
N TYR A 112 10.09 -3.21 29.33
CA TYR A 112 9.40 -3.97 30.37
C TYR A 112 10.14 -5.24 30.84
N LEU A 113 10.90 -5.89 29.96
CA LEU A 113 11.59 -7.16 30.28
C LEU A 113 12.95 -6.95 30.96
N TYR A 114 13.60 -5.81 30.72
CA TYR A 114 14.98 -5.54 31.17
C TYR A 114 15.10 -4.41 32.22
N VAL A 115 13.98 -3.90 32.74
CA VAL A 115 13.88 -3.02 33.94
C VAL A 115 13.48 -3.83 35.18
#